data_AF-A0A453PN07-F1
#
_entry.id   AF-A0A453PN07-F1
#
_cell.length_a   1.000
_cell.length_b   1.000
_cell.length_c   1.000
_cell.angle_alpha   90.00
_cell.angle_beta   90.00
_cell.angle_gamma   90.00
#
_symmetry.space_group_name_H-M   'P 1'
#
loop_
_entity.id
_entity.type
_entity.pdbx_description
1 polymer ?
#
loop_
_entity_poly.entity_id
_entity_poly.type
_entity_poly.pdbx_seq_one_letter_code
_entity_poly.pdbx_strand_id
1 'polypeptide(L)'
;MMRSSGHAWLPYARNAPDKLLGGLLADGVDGETCRSRHESSAYRRSTPRRPSPYLVAKLRRHEELQRRCGPGSDAYSRAVQQLSAGRSAVDAECKYVVSVCNRGLGNRILAAASAFLYALLTDRVLLVYRGNGMGDLFCEPFPGATWLLPPDFPVAGLANITVDAAETYGNMLKNKVLTADSKEPVQVPALAYAYLEHDYGDGDKRFFCDDDQRLMSNIQWLVARMDTYSVPGLFQVPSFAEELAALFPESDAVFHHLGRYLFHPADHVWGLVSRYYRAYLARAEQLVGVQVRVFDSEQGKSPHVLRQITSCVWKEKLLPEVLAAGEPVITPATGGISRTVLIASLRPWFYERIKSMYWEQPTASGEDVGVHQPSHEEYQQFGRRSHDTKAWAEMYLLSLCDVLVTSGWSTFGYVAQGLAGVTPWVMYRPLNFSETPDPPCGRDVSMEPCFHTPPMYDCKLKHTADTARSVPHIRRCEDVKWGLKLVGPK
;
A
#
# COMPACT_ATOMS: atom_id res chain seq x y z
N MET A 1 -40.96 23.73 12.05
CA MET A 1 -39.72 23.64 12.83
C MET A 1 -38.86 22.52 12.25
N MET A 2 -37.86 22.88 11.44
CA MET A 2 -36.82 21.96 10.98
C MET A 2 -36.06 21.43 12.21
N ARG A 3 -36.10 20.12 12.44
CA ARG A 3 -35.17 19.46 13.36
C ARG A 3 -33.83 19.39 12.65
N SER A 4 -32.91 20.26 13.04
CA SER A 4 -31.48 20.09 12.73
C SER A 4 -31.04 18.75 13.30
N SER A 5 -30.75 17.79 12.43
CA SER A 5 -30.07 16.55 12.79
C SER A 5 -28.64 16.87 13.19
N GLY A 6 -28.43 17.24 14.46
CA GLY A 6 -27.11 17.29 15.04
C GLY A 6 -26.49 15.91 14.93
N HIS A 7 -25.41 15.78 14.16
CA HIS A 7 -24.60 14.58 14.12
C HIS A 7 -24.13 14.28 15.54
N ALA A 8 -24.75 13.27 16.18
CA ALA A 8 -24.25 12.74 17.43
C ALA A 8 -22.82 12.27 17.16
N TRP A 9 -21.85 12.88 17.84
CA TRP A 9 -20.46 12.52 17.78
C TRP A 9 -20.34 11.00 17.97
N LEU A 10 -19.76 10.30 17.00
CA LEU A 10 -19.40 8.90 17.19
C LEU A 10 -18.54 8.85 18.47
N PRO A 11 -18.94 8.12 19.53
CA PRO A 11 -18.36 8.25 20.88
C PRO A 11 -16.92 7.74 21.01
N TYR A 12 -16.23 7.55 19.88
CA TYR A 12 -14.95 6.87 19.76
C TYR A 12 -13.85 7.76 19.17
N ALA A 13 -14.19 8.92 18.61
CA ALA A 13 -13.22 9.85 18.07
C ALA A 13 -12.57 10.64 19.21
N ARG A 14 -11.25 10.49 19.40
CA ARG A 14 -10.49 11.26 20.40
C ARG A 14 -10.34 12.74 20.04
N ASN A 15 -10.46 13.06 18.75
CA ASN A 15 -10.36 14.40 18.18
C ASN A 15 -11.53 14.64 17.21
N ALA A 16 -11.75 15.91 16.85
CA ALA A 16 -12.74 16.24 15.83
C ALA A 16 -12.37 15.60 14.48
N PRO A 17 -13.29 14.82 13.87
CA PRO A 17 -12.98 14.10 12.65
C PRO A 17 -12.85 15.08 11.48
N ASP A 18 -11.67 15.14 10.89
CA ASP A 18 -11.43 15.84 9.63
C ASP A 18 -11.83 14.92 8.48
N LYS A 19 -12.99 15.17 7.87
CA LYS A 19 -13.52 14.35 6.77
C LYS A 19 -12.74 14.51 5.47
N LEU A 20 -12.00 15.61 5.29
CA LEU A 20 -11.25 15.90 4.06
C LEU A 20 -9.75 15.61 4.20
N LEU A 21 -9.31 15.17 5.38
CA LEU A 21 -7.94 14.77 5.68
C LEU A 21 -6.91 15.87 5.32
N GLY A 22 -7.18 17.11 5.74
CA GLY A 22 -6.34 18.27 5.46
C GLY A 22 -6.44 18.75 4.01
N GLY A 23 -7.57 18.50 3.35
CA GLY A 23 -7.79 18.83 1.93
C GLY A 23 -7.32 17.74 0.95
N LEU A 24 -6.75 16.64 1.44
CA LEU A 24 -6.36 15.50 0.61
C LEU A 24 -7.54 15.00 -0.24
N LEU A 25 -8.72 14.88 0.37
CA LEU A 25 -9.94 14.47 -0.32
C LEU A 25 -10.69 15.69 -0.86
N ALA A 26 -11.21 15.56 -2.09
CA ALA A 26 -12.10 16.57 -2.66
C ALA A 26 -13.41 16.68 -1.87
N ASP A 27 -13.90 17.91 -1.72
CA ASP A 27 -15.20 18.23 -1.14
C ASP A 27 -16.34 17.97 -2.14
N GLY A 28 -17.59 17.94 -1.66
CA GLY A 28 -18.79 17.83 -2.50
C GLY A 28 -19.03 16.45 -3.11
N VAL A 29 -18.26 15.43 -2.73
CA VAL A 29 -18.55 14.03 -3.08
C VAL A 29 -19.68 13.52 -2.18
N ASP A 30 -20.71 12.94 -2.79
CA ASP A 30 -21.87 12.40 -2.09
C ASP A 30 -21.47 11.27 -1.13
N GLY A 31 -21.75 11.47 0.16
CA GLY A 31 -21.41 10.53 1.22
C GLY A 31 -22.26 9.26 1.24
N GLU A 32 -23.35 9.21 0.49
CA GLU A 32 -24.16 7.99 0.34
C GLU A 32 -23.54 6.98 -0.63
N THR A 33 -22.67 7.42 -1.54
CA THR A 33 -22.03 6.54 -2.54
C THR A 33 -20.83 5.77 -2.00
N CYS A 34 -20.16 6.29 -0.97
CA CYS A 34 -19.03 5.64 -0.31
C CYS A 34 -18.86 6.14 1.12
N ARG A 35 -19.39 5.40 2.09
CA ARG A 35 -19.42 5.83 3.49
C ARG A 35 -18.03 5.95 4.11
N SER A 36 -17.12 5.03 3.77
CA SER A 36 -15.77 5.00 4.34
C SER A 36 -14.96 6.26 4.03
N ARG A 37 -15.24 6.94 2.91
CA ARG A 37 -14.59 8.19 2.50
C ARG A 37 -14.81 9.31 3.52
N HIS A 38 -15.98 9.36 4.15
CA HIS A 38 -16.36 10.43 5.07
C HIS A 38 -16.35 10.00 6.54
N GLU A 39 -16.62 8.71 6.81
CA GLU A 39 -16.69 8.21 8.18
C GLU A 39 -15.34 7.80 8.75
N SER A 40 -14.36 7.44 7.90
CA SER A 40 -13.12 6.80 8.37
C SER A 40 -12.29 7.63 9.33
N SER A 41 -12.29 8.96 9.21
CA SER A 41 -11.55 9.84 10.12
C SER A 41 -12.07 9.78 11.56
N ALA A 42 -13.34 9.42 11.78
CA ALA A 42 -13.91 9.26 13.12
C ALA A 42 -13.45 7.98 13.84
N TYR A 43 -12.87 7.02 13.11
CA TYR A 43 -12.34 5.77 13.66
C TYR A 43 -10.83 5.84 13.96
N ARG A 44 -10.16 6.88 13.47
CA ARG A 44 -8.71 7.06 13.63
C ARG A 44 -8.41 7.76 14.94
N ARG A 45 -7.46 7.18 15.70
CA ARG A 45 -7.03 7.69 17.00
C ARG A 45 -5.82 8.64 16.89
N SER A 46 -4.95 8.41 15.91
CA SER A 46 -3.76 9.22 15.66
C SER A 46 -4.09 10.48 14.84
N THR A 47 -3.38 11.57 15.13
CA THR A 47 -3.41 12.76 14.27
C THR A 47 -2.63 12.44 12.99
N PRO A 48 -3.27 12.45 11.81
CA PRO A 48 -2.59 12.14 10.57
C PRO A 48 -1.58 13.22 10.19
N ARG A 49 -0.53 12.84 9.44
CA ARG A 49 0.34 13.80 8.77
C ARG A 49 -0.45 14.60 7.73
N ARG A 50 -0.17 15.89 7.63
CA ARG A 50 -0.89 16.79 6.71
C ARG A 50 -0.26 16.75 5.31
N PRO A 51 -1.06 16.65 4.25
CA PRO A 51 -0.51 16.76 2.89
C PRO A 51 0.03 18.16 2.63
N SER A 52 1.02 18.29 1.76
CA SER A 52 1.48 19.61 1.30
C SER A 52 0.38 20.29 0.47
N PRO A 53 0.27 21.63 0.50
CA PRO A 53 -0.65 22.35 -0.38
C PRO A 53 -0.41 22.04 -1.87
N TYR A 54 0.85 21.79 -2.25
CA TYR A 54 1.22 21.43 -3.61
C TYR A 54 0.66 20.06 -4.02
N LEU A 55 0.75 19.05 -3.14
CA LEU A 55 0.12 17.75 -3.35
C LEU A 55 -1.40 17.89 -3.50
N VAL A 56 -2.06 18.65 -2.63
CA VAL A 56 -3.50 18.89 -2.73
C VAL A 56 -3.86 19.50 -4.09
N ALA A 57 -3.14 20.54 -4.52
CA ALA A 57 -3.36 21.16 -5.83
C ALA A 57 -3.10 20.19 -7.00
N LYS A 58 -2.04 19.36 -6.93
CA LYS A 58 -1.73 18.36 -7.95
C LYS A 58 -2.84 17.30 -8.04
N LEU A 59 -3.40 16.84 -6.92
CA LEU A 59 -4.52 15.90 -6.90
C LEU A 59 -5.77 16.49 -7.56
N ARG A 60 -6.13 17.75 -7.27
CA ARG A 60 -7.25 18.43 -7.93
C ARG A 60 -7.07 18.52 -9.46
N ARG A 61 -5.86 18.89 -9.92
CA ARG A 61 -5.53 18.89 -11.37
C ARG A 61 -5.63 17.49 -11.97
N HIS A 62 -5.20 16.46 -11.24
CA HIS A 62 -5.30 15.08 -11.72
C HIS A 62 -6.77 14.62 -11.80
N GLU A 63 -7.64 15.01 -10.87
CA GLU A 63 -9.08 14.72 -10.95
C GLU A 63 -9.72 15.34 -12.20
N GLU A 64 -9.33 16.56 -12.57
CA GLU A 64 -9.75 17.21 -13.82
C GLU A 64 -9.24 16.46 -15.04
N LEU A 65 -7.97 16.04 -15.04
CA LEU A 65 -7.39 15.21 -16.08
C LEU A 65 -8.17 13.90 -16.23
N GLN A 66 -8.48 13.23 -15.12
CA GLN A 66 -9.24 11.99 -15.11
C GLN A 66 -10.66 12.18 -15.65
N ARG A 67 -11.34 13.29 -15.35
CA ARG A 67 -12.66 13.59 -15.94
C ARG A 67 -12.59 13.85 -17.44
N ARG A 68 -11.59 14.61 -17.88
CA ARG A 68 -11.43 14.99 -19.29
C ARG A 68 -10.99 13.84 -20.19
N CYS A 69 -10.08 13.00 -19.69
CA CYS A 69 -9.39 11.97 -20.46
C CYS A 69 -9.75 10.54 -20.02
N GLY A 70 -10.50 10.35 -18.95
CA GLY A 70 -10.85 9.03 -18.43
C GLY A 70 -11.93 8.31 -19.23
N PRO A 71 -12.24 7.05 -18.88
CA PRO A 71 -13.24 6.25 -19.58
C PRO A 71 -14.60 6.94 -19.65
N GLY A 72 -15.23 6.88 -20.83
CA GLY A 72 -16.51 7.55 -21.11
C GLY A 72 -16.37 8.96 -21.71
N SER A 73 -15.17 9.52 -21.80
CA SER A 73 -14.91 10.77 -22.50
C SER A 73 -14.62 10.57 -24.01
N ASP A 74 -14.89 11.60 -24.81
CA ASP A 74 -14.54 11.58 -26.25
C ASP A 74 -13.03 11.44 -26.47
N ALA A 75 -12.21 12.04 -25.60
CA ALA A 75 -10.75 11.96 -25.68
C ALA A 75 -10.24 10.53 -25.43
N TYR A 76 -10.84 9.82 -24.46
CA TYR A 76 -10.57 8.39 -24.25
C TYR A 76 -10.96 7.55 -25.46
N SER A 77 -12.16 7.73 -26.00
CA SER A 77 -12.63 6.99 -27.17
C SER A 77 -11.72 7.18 -28.39
N ARG A 78 -11.26 8.41 -28.65
CA ARG A 78 -10.26 8.69 -29.71
C ARG A 78 -8.93 7.99 -29.45
N ALA A 79 -8.42 8.04 -28.23
CA ALA A 79 -7.16 7.41 -27.86
C ALA A 79 -7.21 5.88 -27.99
N VAL A 80 -8.34 5.26 -27.64
CA VAL A 80 -8.56 3.81 -27.83
C VAL A 80 -8.64 3.45 -29.32
N GLN A 81 -9.33 4.26 -30.14
CA GLN A 81 -9.37 4.04 -31.59
C GLN A 81 -7.97 4.11 -32.23
N GLN A 82 -7.13 5.05 -31.81
CA GLN A 82 -5.75 5.15 -32.26
C GLN A 82 -4.93 3.91 -31.86
N LEU A 83 -5.09 3.46 -30.61
CA LEU A 83 -4.44 2.24 -30.11
C LEU A 83 -4.86 1.00 -30.91
N SER A 84 -6.16 0.81 -31.16
CA SER A 84 -6.68 -0.30 -31.97
C SER A 84 -6.16 -0.27 -33.42
N ALA A 85 -5.88 0.91 -33.96
CA ALA A 85 -5.29 1.08 -35.29
C ALA A 85 -3.77 0.92 -35.30
N GLY A 86 -3.12 0.64 -34.16
CA GLY A 86 -1.67 0.57 -34.01
C GLY A 86 -0.97 1.91 -34.26
N ARG A 87 -1.68 3.03 -34.19
CA ARG A 87 -1.16 4.36 -34.50
C ARG A 87 -0.61 5.02 -33.25
N SER A 88 0.59 5.57 -33.39
CA SER A 88 1.15 6.48 -32.40
C SER A 88 0.49 7.85 -32.50
N ALA A 89 0.28 8.47 -31.34
CA ALA A 89 -0.16 9.85 -31.25
C ALA A 89 0.98 10.69 -30.68
N VAL A 90 1.81 11.23 -31.58
CA VAL A 90 2.79 12.26 -31.21
C VAL A 90 2.01 13.47 -30.70
N ASP A 91 2.40 14.00 -29.54
CA ASP A 91 1.72 15.09 -28.84
C ASP A 91 0.24 14.82 -28.51
N ALA A 92 -0.06 13.58 -28.11
CA ALA A 92 -1.40 13.20 -27.66
C ALA A 92 -1.95 14.12 -26.56
N GLU A 93 -3.20 14.56 -26.74
CA GLU A 93 -3.97 15.34 -25.74
C GLU A 93 -4.03 14.63 -24.37
N CYS A 94 -4.16 13.30 -24.38
CA CYS A 94 -4.28 12.46 -23.21
C CYS A 94 -3.29 11.29 -23.30
N LYS A 95 -2.59 11.05 -22.19
CA LYS A 95 -1.65 9.94 -22.00
C LYS A 95 -2.10 9.08 -20.82
N TYR A 96 -1.77 7.80 -20.86
CA TYR A 96 -2.34 6.81 -19.94
C TYR A 96 -1.25 5.94 -19.32
N VAL A 97 -1.47 5.55 -18.07
CA VAL A 97 -0.80 4.43 -17.43
C VAL A 97 -1.83 3.44 -16.91
N VAL A 98 -1.72 2.18 -17.33
CA VAL A 98 -2.59 1.08 -16.92
C VAL A 98 -1.85 0.23 -15.88
N SER A 99 -2.29 0.25 -14.63
CA SER A 99 -1.75 -0.60 -13.56
C SER A 99 -2.33 -2.01 -13.67
N VAL A 100 -1.44 -2.98 -13.85
CA VAL A 100 -1.79 -4.41 -13.92
C VAL A 100 -0.99 -5.16 -12.88
N CYS A 101 -1.68 -5.82 -11.95
CA CYS A 101 -1.07 -6.67 -10.91
C CYS A 101 -1.97 -7.88 -10.65
N ASN A 102 -1.43 -9.09 -10.84
CA ASN A 102 -2.13 -10.36 -10.63
C ASN A 102 -1.67 -11.12 -9.38
N ARG A 103 -1.12 -10.40 -8.40
CA ARG A 103 -0.71 -10.96 -7.11
C ARG A 103 -1.76 -10.68 -6.02
N GLY A 104 -1.40 -10.99 -4.77
CA GLY A 104 -2.25 -10.76 -3.61
C GLY A 104 -2.66 -9.30 -3.44
N LEU A 105 -3.73 -9.07 -2.68
CA LEU A 105 -4.32 -7.74 -2.49
C LEU A 105 -3.30 -6.67 -2.04
N GLY A 106 -2.39 -7.01 -1.12
CA GLY A 106 -1.34 -6.09 -0.68
C GLY A 106 -0.48 -5.58 -1.84
N ASN A 107 -0.03 -6.47 -2.72
CA ASN A 107 0.75 -6.11 -3.90
C ASN A 107 -0.07 -5.26 -4.87
N ARG A 108 -1.36 -5.57 -5.06
CA ARG A 108 -2.25 -4.77 -5.94
C ARG A 108 -2.44 -3.35 -5.46
N ILE A 109 -2.60 -3.15 -4.15
CA ILE A 109 -2.71 -1.81 -3.54
C ILE A 109 -1.41 -1.03 -3.74
N LEU A 110 -0.26 -1.64 -3.43
CA LEU A 110 1.05 -1.01 -3.58
C LEU A 110 1.39 -0.70 -5.05
N ALA A 111 1.02 -1.60 -5.96
CA ALA A 111 1.15 -1.42 -7.40
C ALA A 111 0.31 -0.23 -7.91
N ALA A 112 -0.97 -0.18 -7.54
CA ALA A 112 -1.85 0.92 -7.93
C ALA A 112 -1.35 2.26 -7.39
N ALA A 113 -0.86 2.31 -6.15
CA ALA A 113 -0.27 3.53 -5.58
C ALA A 113 1.02 3.96 -6.31
N SER A 114 1.88 3.00 -6.66
CA SER A 114 3.12 3.28 -7.41
C SER A 114 2.83 3.80 -8.82
N ALA A 115 1.89 3.17 -9.52
CA ALA A 115 1.41 3.62 -10.82
C ALA A 115 0.74 4.99 -10.74
N PHE A 116 0.01 5.28 -9.67
CA PHE A 116 -0.61 6.59 -9.45
C PHE A 116 0.43 7.68 -9.26
N LEU A 117 1.46 7.45 -8.44
CA LEU A 117 2.55 8.41 -8.30
C LEU A 117 3.22 8.68 -9.64
N TYR A 118 3.51 7.62 -10.41
CA TYR A 118 4.05 7.77 -11.74
C TYR A 118 3.11 8.57 -12.67
N ALA A 119 1.80 8.37 -12.56
CA ALA A 119 0.79 9.13 -13.29
C ALA A 119 0.82 10.63 -12.94
N LEU A 120 0.98 10.97 -11.65
CA LEU A 120 1.13 12.36 -11.19
C LEU A 120 2.42 12.99 -11.74
N LEU A 121 3.53 12.25 -11.75
CA LEU A 121 4.83 12.75 -12.22
C LEU A 121 4.89 12.95 -13.74
N THR A 122 4.04 12.26 -14.49
CA THR A 122 4.08 12.24 -15.97
C THR A 122 2.81 12.78 -16.64
N ASP A 123 1.92 13.37 -15.84
CA ASP A 123 0.61 13.90 -16.25
C ASP A 123 -0.19 12.90 -17.10
N ARG A 124 -0.25 11.66 -16.63
CA ARG A 124 -1.03 10.56 -17.23
C ARG A 124 -2.32 10.30 -16.45
N VAL A 125 -3.34 9.83 -17.14
CA VAL A 125 -4.53 9.20 -16.54
C VAL A 125 -4.13 7.85 -15.94
N LEU A 126 -4.57 7.57 -14.72
CA LEU A 126 -4.43 6.23 -14.13
C LEU A 126 -5.62 5.36 -14.50
N LEU A 127 -5.37 4.17 -15.03
CA LEU A 127 -6.37 3.11 -15.19
C LEU A 127 -5.92 1.86 -14.44
N VAL A 128 -6.83 1.18 -13.76
CA VAL A 128 -6.57 -0.02 -12.95
C VAL A 128 -7.27 -1.21 -13.56
N TYR A 129 -6.52 -2.29 -13.76
CA TYR A 129 -7.05 -3.53 -14.30
C TYR A 129 -8.12 -4.16 -13.40
N ARG A 130 -9.28 -4.51 -13.99
CA ARG A 130 -10.45 -5.04 -13.27
C ARG A 130 -10.32 -6.48 -12.78
N GLY A 131 -9.50 -7.31 -13.44
CA GLY A 131 -9.58 -8.77 -13.37
C GLY A 131 -9.36 -9.43 -12.01
N ASN A 132 -9.08 -8.67 -10.96
CA ASN A 132 -8.87 -9.15 -9.58
C ASN A 132 -9.85 -8.54 -8.55
N GLY A 133 -10.98 -7.98 -8.99
CA GLY A 133 -12.02 -7.49 -8.08
C GLY A 133 -11.73 -6.12 -7.44
N MET A 134 -10.85 -5.30 -8.02
CA MET A 134 -10.54 -3.96 -7.51
C MET A 134 -11.81 -3.08 -7.43
N GLY A 135 -12.69 -3.14 -8.43
CA GLY A 135 -13.95 -2.37 -8.44
C GLY A 135 -14.99 -2.85 -7.42
N ASP A 136 -14.83 -4.06 -6.87
CA ASP A 136 -15.71 -4.55 -5.80
C ASP A 136 -15.18 -4.07 -4.43
N LEU A 137 -13.86 -4.01 -4.24
CA LEU A 137 -13.23 -3.75 -2.93
C LEU A 137 -13.14 -2.27 -2.56
N PHE A 138 -13.02 -1.39 -3.56
CA PHE A 138 -12.73 0.03 -3.38
C PHE A 138 -13.80 0.89 -4.03
N CYS A 139 -14.10 2.03 -3.40
CA CYS A 139 -14.87 3.09 -4.03
C CYS A 139 -14.09 3.77 -5.16
N GLU A 140 -14.78 4.54 -6.00
CA GLU A 140 -14.13 5.41 -6.98
C GLU A 140 -13.35 6.53 -6.27
N PRO A 141 -12.04 6.68 -6.54
CA PRO A 141 -11.22 7.70 -5.87
C PRO A 141 -11.37 9.09 -6.51
N PHE A 142 -11.73 9.15 -7.79
CA PHE A 142 -11.75 10.39 -8.58
C PHE A 142 -13.20 10.91 -8.75
N PRO A 143 -13.54 12.10 -8.22
CA PRO A 143 -14.90 12.63 -8.33
C PRO A 143 -15.36 12.82 -9.78
N GLY A 144 -16.43 12.14 -10.17
CA GLY A 144 -17.04 12.23 -11.50
C GLY A 144 -16.30 11.45 -12.59
N ALA A 145 -15.36 10.56 -12.25
CA ALA A 145 -14.66 9.71 -13.20
C ALA A 145 -14.42 8.31 -12.61
N THR A 146 -14.13 7.33 -13.47
CA THR A 146 -13.69 6.01 -13.04
C THR A 146 -12.19 5.82 -13.26
N TRP A 147 -11.54 5.13 -12.33
CA TRP A 147 -10.19 4.61 -12.52
C TRP A 147 -10.16 3.19 -13.11
N LEU A 148 -11.31 2.52 -13.25
CA LEU A 148 -11.33 1.12 -13.69
C LEU A 148 -11.19 1.03 -15.21
N LEU A 149 -10.21 0.26 -15.67
CA LEU A 149 -10.04 -0.03 -17.10
C LEU A 149 -11.31 -0.69 -17.67
N PRO A 150 -11.89 -0.16 -18.77
CA PRO A 150 -13.06 -0.76 -19.39
C PRO A 150 -12.83 -2.21 -19.86
N PRO A 151 -13.84 -3.11 -19.72
CA PRO A 151 -13.71 -4.51 -20.16
C PRO A 151 -13.46 -4.70 -21.67
N ASP A 152 -13.84 -3.71 -22.48
CA ASP A 152 -13.70 -3.65 -23.94
C ASP A 152 -12.38 -3.00 -24.39
N PHE A 153 -11.44 -2.76 -23.47
CA PHE A 153 -10.10 -2.26 -23.82
C PHE A 153 -9.41 -3.20 -24.83
N PRO A 154 -8.82 -2.68 -25.93
CA PRO A 154 -8.47 -3.50 -27.10
C PRO A 154 -7.18 -4.31 -26.96
N VAL A 155 -6.50 -4.25 -25.81
CA VAL A 155 -5.28 -5.04 -25.56
C VAL A 155 -5.66 -6.34 -24.86
N ALA A 156 -5.57 -7.44 -25.60
CA ALA A 156 -5.83 -8.78 -25.06
C ALA A 156 -4.68 -9.24 -24.15
N GLY A 157 -4.98 -10.16 -23.23
CA GLY A 157 -3.95 -10.87 -22.49
C GLY A 157 -3.16 -10.03 -21.48
N LEU A 158 -3.66 -8.86 -21.04
CA LEU A 158 -3.01 -8.02 -20.03
C LEU A 158 -2.61 -8.80 -18.75
N ALA A 159 -3.41 -9.81 -18.39
CA ALA A 159 -3.15 -10.67 -17.26
C ALA A 159 -1.91 -11.58 -17.42
N ASN A 160 -1.50 -11.86 -18.66
CA ASN A 160 -0.50 -12.88 -19.01
C ASN A 160 0.77 -12.27 -19.63
N ILE A 161 0.96 -10.95 -19.49
CA ILE A 161 2.20 -10.29 -19.92
C ILE A 161 3.36 -10.89 -19.13
N THR A 162 4.39 -11.35 -19.85
CA THR A 162 5.64 -11.87 -19.28
C THR A 162 6.81 -10.95 -19.63
N VAL A 163 7.96 -11.18 -18.98
CA VAL A 163 9.22 -10.46 -19.26
C VAL A 163 9.67 -10.59 -20.73
N ASP A 164 9.29 -11.68 -21.41
CA ASP A 164 9.69 -11.97 -22.80
C ASP A 164 8.81 -11.30 -23.87
N ALA A 165 7.72 -10.62 -23.48
CA ALA A 165 6.84 -9.97 -24.44
C ALA A 165 7.60 -8.91 -25.25
N ALA A 166 7.40 -8.88 -26.57
CA ALA A 166 8.14 -7.99 -27.46
C ALA A 166 7.88 -6.51 -27.15
N GLU A 167 6.71 -6.22 -26.58
CA GLU A 167 6.27 -4.88 -26.21
C GLU A 167 6.80 -4.41 -24.85
N THR A 168 7.53 -5.24 -24.09
CA THR A 168 8.22 -4.74 -22.89
C THR A 168 9.28 -3.72 -23.29
N TYR A 169 9.37 -2.65 -22.51
CA TYR A 169 10.30 -1.56 -22.79
C TYR A 169 11.74 -2.06 -22.90
N GLY A 170 12.16 -2.98 -22.02
CA GLY A 170 13.47 -3.61 -22.09
C GLY A 170 13.71 -4.35 -23.41
N ASN A 171 12.72 -5.10 -23.90
CA ASN A 171 12.83 -5.82 -25.18
C ASN A 171 12.75 -4.90 -26.39
N MET A 172 11.93 -3.84 -26.36
CA MET A 172 11.89 -2.83 -27.41
C MET A 172 13.25 -2.14 -27.59
N LEU A 173 13.95 -1.86 -26.49
CA LEU A 173 15.32 -1.34 -26.52
C LEU A 173 16.30 -2.36 -27.10
N LYS A 174 16.26 -3.61 -26.61
CA LYS A 174 17.13 -4.70 -27.08
C LYS A 174 16.98 -4.95 -28.58
N ASN A 175 15.73 -4.90 -29.07
CA ASN A 175 15.37 -5.15 -30.46
C ASN A 175 15.46 -3.89 -31.33
N LYS A 176 15.93 -2.76 -30.79
CA LYS A 176 16.09 -1.48 -31.49
C LYS A 176 14.80 -0.91 -32.10
N VAL A 177 13.64 -1.30 -31.56
CA VAL A 177 12.35 -0.67 -31.86
C VAL A 177 12.34 0.77 -31.34
N LEU A 178 12.93 0.96 -30.16
CA LEU A 178 13.18 2.24 -29.54
C LEU A 178 14.69 2.50 -29.52
N THR A 179 15.12 3.66 -30.04
CA THR A 179 16.52 4.10 -30.00
C THR A 179 16.62 5.44 -29.30
N ALA A 180 17.46 5.52 -28.28
CA ALA A 180 17.70 6.77 -27.53
C ALA A 180 18.63 7.74 -28.29
N ASP A 181 19.42 7.24 -29.25
CA ASP A 181 20.54 7.96 -29.88
C ASP A 181 20.36 8.20 -31.41
N SER A 182 19.15 8.04 -31.97
CA SER A 182 18.93 8.23 -33.42
C SER A 182 18.58 9.68 -33.77
N LYS A 183 19.18 10.18 -34.88
CA LYS A 183 18.91 11.52 -35.44
C LYS A 183 17.65 11.57 -36.31
N GLU A 184 17.02 10.42 -36.58
CA GLU A 184 15.75 10.33 -37.30
C GLU A 184 14.57 10.39 -36.33
N PRO A 185 13.38 10.86 -36.77
CA PRO A 185 12.21 10.88 -35.91
C PRO A 185 11.89 9.44 -35.46
N VAL A 186 12.08 9.18 -34.16
CA VAL A 186 11.77 7.88 -33.56
C VAL A 186 10.28 7.61 -33.79
N GLN A 187 9.96 6.54 -34.52
CA GLN A 187 8.59 6.08 -34.63
C GLN A 187 8.16 5.52 -33.27
N VAL A 188 7.55 6.37 -32.46
CA VAL A 188 7.13 6.03 -31.10
C VAL A 188 6.04 4.95 -31.18
N PRO A 189 6.10 3.86 -30.41
CA PRO A 189 5.06 2.84 -30.43
C PRO A 189 3.75 3.38 -29.85
N ALA A 190 2.62 2.82 -30.28
CA ALA A 190 1.31 3.16 -29.73
C ALA A 190 1.18 2.77 -28.24
N LEU A 191 1.93 1.74 -27.83
CA LEU A 191 1.88 1.09 -26.53
C LEU A 191 3.26 0.58 -26.15
N ALA A 192 3.61 0.64 -24.87
CA ALA A 192 4.73 -0.13 -24.32
C ALA A 192 4.35 -0.72 -22.95
N TYR A 193 4.95 -1.86 -22.62
CA TYR A 193 4.82 -2.47 -21.30
C TYR A 193 6.00 -2.05 -20.43
N ALA A 194 5.72 -1.35 -19.34
CA ALA A 194 6.67 -1.17 -18.24
C ALA A 194 6.58 -2.42 -17.36
N TYR A 195 7.42 -3.43 -17.64
CA TYR A 195 7.45 -4.68 -16.90
C TYR A 195 8.30 -4.53 -15.63
N LEU A 196 7.63 -4.42 -14.48
CA LEU A 196 8.19 -4.10 -13.17
C LEU A 196 7.75 -5.13 -12.11
N GLU A 197 7.47 -6.37 -12.52
CA GLU A 197 7.37 -7.48 -11.59
C GLU A 197 8.75 -7.83 -11.00
N HIS A 198 8.75 -8.57 -9.90
CA HIS A 198 9.97 -8.99 -9.20
C HIS A 198 11.01 -9.72 -10.06
N ASP A 199 10.62 -10.29 -11.21
CA ASP A 199 11.46 -11.04 -12.15
C ASP A 199 11.88 -10.24 -13.41
N TYR A 200 11.60 -8.93 -13.43
CA TYR A 200 12.00 -8.02 -14.52
C TYR A 200 13.50 -8.08 -14.89
N GLY A 201 13.78 -7.92 -16.18
CA GLY A 201 15.11 -8.05 -16.75
C GLY A 201 15.97 -6.79 -16.62
N ASP A 202 17.25 -6.89 -17.01
CA ASP A 202 18.19 -5.75 -16.96
C ASP A 202 17.74 -4.57 -17.85
N GLY A 203 17.12 -4.86 -18.99
CA GLY A 203 16.56 -3.82 -19.87
C GLY A 203 15.41 -3.05 -19.22
N ASP A 204 14.57 -3.73 -18.43
CA ASP A 204 13.41 -3.12 -17.78
C ASP A 204 13.81 -2.24 -16.59
N LYS A 205 14.95 -2.51 -15.95
CA LYS A 205 15.53 -1.65 -14.89
C LYS A 205 15.77 -0.21 -15.38
N ARG A 206 15.97 -0.02 -16.69
CA ARG A 206 16.10 1.30 -17.30
C ARG A 206 14.85 2.16 -17.20
N PHE A 207 13.70 1.60 -16.81
CA PHE A 207 12.54 2.40 -16.43
C PHE A 207 12.90 3.48 -15.39
N PHE A 208 13.86 3.23 -14.50
CA PHE A 208 14.28 4.19 -13.47
C PHE A 208 15.43 5.11 -13.93
N CYS A 209 15.63 5.29 -15.24
CA CYS A 209 16.64 6.17 -15.82
C CYS A 209 16.03 7.39 -16.51
N ASP A 210 16.71 8.54 -16.38
CA ASP A 210 16.22 9.84 -16.86
C ASP A 210 15.99 9.87 -18.38
N ASP A 211 16.97 9.38 -19.15
CA ASP A 211 16.91 9.38 -20.62
C ASP A 211 15.80 8.47 -21.15
N ASP A 212 15.59 7.34 -20.47
CA ASP A 212 14.52 6.39 -20.77
C ASP A 212 13.14 6.94 -20.41
N GLN A 213 13.03 7.72 -19.33
CA GLN A 213 11.81 8.44 -18.99
C GLN A 213 11.45 9.50 -20.03
N ARG A 214 12.43 10.23 -20.57
CA ARG A 214 12.20 11.14 -21.70
C ARG A 214 11.65 10.39 -22.92
N LEU A 215 12.20 9.22 -23.24
CA LEU A 215 11.72 8.42 -24.36
C LEU A 215 10.29 7.91 -24.15
N MET A 216 9.99 7.39 -22.95
CA MET A 216 8.65 6.92 -22.59
C MET A 216 7.62 8.05 -22.48
N SER A 217 8.05 9.29 -22.25
CA SER A 217 7.14 10.44 -22.11
C SER A 217 6.27 10.69 -23.36
N ASN A 218 6.74 10.25 -24.53
CA ASN A 218 6.07 10.36 -25.82
C ASN A 218 5.12 9.19 -26.13
N ILE A 219 5.21 8.08 -25.40
CA ILE A 219 4.35 6.90 -25.61
C ILE A 219 2.98 7.19 -25.00
N GLN A 220 1.91 7.13 -25.79
CA GLN A 220 0.57 7.47 -25.30
C GLN A 220 0.08 6.47 -24.24
N TRP A 221 0.27 5.17 -24.46
CA TRP A 221 -0.19 4.11 -23.57
C TRP A 221 0.98 3.36 -22.92
N LEU A 222 1.08 3.42 -21.60
CA LEU A 222 1.97 2.58 -20.83
C LEU A 222 1.16 1.57 -20.03
N VAL A 223 1.41 0.27 -20.21
CA VAL A 223 0.88 -0.75 -19.30
C VAL A 223 1.97 -1.08 -18.30
N ALA A 224 1.75 -0.69 -17.06
CA ALA A 224 2.67 -0.93 -15.97
C ALA A 224 2.29 -2.23 -15.28
N ARG A 225 3.01 -3.30 -15.65
CA ARG A 225 2.85 -4.64 -15.11
C ARG A 225 3.74 -4.77 -13.88
N MET A 226 3.17 -4.85 -12.68
CA MET A 226 3.97 -4.75 -11.45
C MET A 226 3.37 -5.54 -10.29
N ASP A 227 4.22 -5.97 -9.37
CA ASP A 227 3.81 -6.63 -8.13
C ASP A 227 4.57 -6.14 -6.88
N THR A 228 5.30 -5.04 -7.03
CA THR A 228 6.12 -4.43 -5.99
C THR A 228 5.75 -2.95 -5.79
N TYR A 229 6.21 -2.36 -4.69
CA TYR A 229 6.11 -0.93 -4.42
C TYR A 229 7.32 -0.21 -5.04
N SER A 230 7.19 0.30 -6.28
CA SER A 230 8.33 0.83 -7.05
C SER A 230 8.66 2.31 -6.76
N VAL A 231 7.92 2.95 -5.87
CA VAL A 231 8.08 4.37 -5.52
C VAL A 231 9.51 4.75 -5.13
N PRO A 232 10.26 4.01 -4.30
CA PRO A 232 11.65 4.36 -4.01
C PRO A 232 12.52 4.45 -5.26
N GLY A 233 12.26 3.64 -6.30
CA GLY A 233 12.97 3.75 -7.58
C GLY A 233 12.64 5.05 -8.33
N LEU A 234 11.42 5.58 -8.21
CA LEU A 234 11.05 6.86 -8.82
C LEU A 234 11.80 8.04 -8.19
N PHE A 235 12.10 7.98 -6.89
CA PHE A 235 12.93 8.96 -6.20
C PHE A 235 14.41 8.94 -6.62
N GLN A 236 14.84 7.88 -7.32
CA GLN A 236 16.19 7.79 -7.89
C GLN A 236 16.29 8.42 -9.28
N VAL A 237 15.16 8.79 -9.91
CA VAL A 237 15.10 9.44 -11.22
C VAL A 237 15.35 10.95 -11.05
N PRO A 238 16.46 11.52 -11.55
CA PRO A 238 16.82 12.92 -11.31
C PRO A 238 15.76 13.94 -11.74
N SER A 239 15.13 13.73 -12.90
CA SER A 239 14.09 14.62 -13.46
C SER A 239 12.81 14.68 -12.63
N PHE A 240 12.56 13.70 -11.75
CA PHE A 240 11.41 13.70 -10.85
C PHE A 240 11.70 14.36 -9.49
N ALA A 241 12.97 14.65 -9.18
CA ALA A 241 13.39 15.06 -7.84
C ALA A 241 12.69 16.33 -7.34
N GLU A 242 12.58 17.37 -8.18
CA GLU A 242 11.97 18.65 -7.81
C GLU A 242 10.46 18.49 -7.55
N GLU A 243 9.74 17.83 -8.46
CA GLU A 243 8.30 17.57 -8.32
C GLU A 243 8.03 16.70 -7.09
N LEU A 244 8.83 15.66 -6.84
CA LEU A 244 8.70 14.81 -5.64
C LEU A 244 8.95 15.57 -4.34
N ALA A 245 9.95 16.46 -4.30
CA ALA A 245 10.22 17.30 -3.14
C ALA A 245 9.08 18.29 -2.84
N ALA A 246 8.44 18.83 -3.88
CA ALA A 246 7.27 19.71 -3.74
C ALA A 246 6.02 18.93 -3.28
N LEU A 247 5.79 17.74 -3.84
CA LEU A 247 4.66 16.87 -3.46
C LEU A 247 4.82 16.35 -2.03
N PHE A 248 6.02 15.91 -1.66
CA PHE A 248 6.29 15.22 -0.39
C PHE A 248 7.50 15.82 0.33
N PRO A 249 7.34 16.97 1.02
CA PRO A 249 8.37 17.50 1.91
C PRO A 249 8.81 16.49 2.98
N GLU A 250 7.87 15.65 3.43
CA GLU A 250 8.11 14.47 4.25
C GLU A 250 8.15 13.22 3.36
N SER A 251 9.34 12.86 2.87
CA SER A 251 9.55 11.74 1.93
C SER A 251 9.15 10.38 2.48
N ASP A 252 9.01 10.20 3.79
CA ASP A 252 8.51 8.97 4.42
C ASP A 252 6.99 8.91 4.57
N ALA A 253 6.23 9.76 3.86
CA ALA A 253 4.78 9.81 3.92
C ALA A 253 4.07 9.64 2.56
N VAL A 254 4.78 9.18 1.53
CA VAL A 254 4.25 9.08 0.16
C VAL A 254 3.04 8.14 0.08
N PHE A 255 3.20 6.87 0.47
CA PHE A 255 2.10 5.91 0.49
C PHE A 255 1.06 6.27 1.54
N HIS A 256 1.44 6.92 2.65
CA HIS A 256 0.47 7.40 3.63
C HIS A 256 -0.54 8.37 3.01
N HIS A 257 -0.08 9.35 2.22
CA HIS A 257 -0.96 10.27 1.53
C HIS A 257 -1.68 9.62 0.36
N LEU A 258 -0.96 8.98 -0.56
CA LEU A 258 -1.56 8.41 -1.76
C LEU A 258 -2.52 7.25 -1.43
N GLY A 259 -2.18 6.42 -0.45
CA GLY A 259 -3.01 5.32 -0.02
C GLY A 259 -4.33 5.78 0.62
N ARG A 260 -4.28 6.83 1.44
CA ARG A 260 -5.49 7.42 2.06
C ARG A 260 -6.34 8.23 1.09
N TYR A 261 -5.77 8.65 -0.03
CA TYR A 261 -6.49 9.30 -1.13
C TYR A 261 -7.16 8.28 -2.05
N LEU A 262 -6.48 7.19 -2.42
CA LEU A 262 -6.99 6.21 -3.39
C LEU A 262 -7.92 5.16 -2.78
N PHE A 263 -7.58 4.61 -1.60
CA PHE A 263 -8.14 3.35 -1.15
C PHE A 263 -9.21 3.53 -0.07
N HIS A 264 -10.43 3.82 -0.52
CA HIS A 264 -11.61 3.84 0.34
C HIS A 264 -12.35 2.50 0.24
N PRO A 265 -12.54 1.75 1.33
CA PRO A 265 -13.31 0.51 1.31
C PRO A 265 -14.73 0.72 0.81
N ALA A 266 -15.17 -0.13 -0.13
CA ALA A 266 -16.57 -0.19 -0.53
C ALA A 266 -17.47 -0.51 0.68
N ASP A 267 -18.72 -0.09 0.63
CA ASP A 267 -19.63 -0.10 1.78
C ASP A 267 -19.79 -1.48 2.45
N HIS A 268 -19.78 -2.57 1.67
CA HIS A 268 -19.86 -3.91 2.24
C HIS A 268 -18.59 -4.29 3.03
N VAL A 269 -17.41 -3.82 2.60
CA VAL A 269 -16.14 -3.96 3.34
C VAL A 269 -16.14 -3.04 4.55
N TRP A 270 -16.55 -1.78 4.37
CA TRP A 270 -16.63 -0.80 5.45
C TRP A 270 -17.59 -1.24 6.56
N GLY A 271 -18.66 -1.94 6.20
CA GLY A 271 -19.55 -2.59 7.15
C GLY A 271 -18.84 -3.59 8.06
N LEU A 272 -17.90 -4.38 7.54
CA LEU A 272 -17.09 -5.31 8.34
C LEU A 272 -16.19 -4.54 9.31
N VAL A 273 -15.45 -3.56 8.79
CA VAL A 273 -14.53 -2.72 9.59
C VAL A 273 -15.28 -2.00 10.72
N SER A 274 -16.32 -1.26 10.38
CA SER A 274 -17.07 -0.41 11.32
C SER A 274 -17.82 -1.22 12.38
N ARG A 275 -18.36 -2.40 12.05
CA ARG A 275 -19.01 -3.28 13.05
C ARG A 275 -17.98 -3.90 13.99
N TYR A 276 -16.88 -4.42 13.44
CA TYR A 276 -15.85 -5.07 14.25
C TYR A 276 -15.18 -4.08 15.21
N TYR A 277 -14.81 -2.90 14.70
CA TYR A 277 -14.21 -1.86 15.53
C TYR A 277 -15.11 -1.47 16.70
N ARG A 278 -16.40 -1.18 16.44
CA ARG A 278 -17.37 -0.79 17.48
C ARG A 278 -17.58 -1.88 18.52
N ALA A 279 -17.63 -3.13 18.10
CA ALA A 279 -17.90 -4.26 18.98
C ALA A 279 -16.70 -4.64 19.86
N TYR A 280 -15.48 -4.57 19.32
CA TYR A 280 -14.31 -5.20 19.97
C TYR A 280 -13.16 -4.24 20.27
N LEU A 281 -13.00 -3.14 19.53
CA LEU A 281 -11.78 -2.32 19.59
C LEU A 281 -12.02 -0.94 20.22
N ALA A 282 -13.23 -0.41 20.10
CA ALA A 282 -13.48 1.00 20.36
C ALA A 282 -13.24 1.44 21.82
N ARG A 283 -13.41 0.53 22.78
CA ARG A 283 -13.28 0.80 24.22
C ARG A 283 -11.87 0.66 24.78
N ALA A 284 -10.94 0.09 24.00
CA ALA A 284 -9.57 -0.13 24.45
C ALA A 284 -8.84 1.20 24.67
N GLU A 285 -8.07 1.34 25.75
CA GLU A 285 -7.21 2.51 25.92
C GLU A 285 -6.04 2.50 24.93
N GLN A 286 -5.52 1.32 24.62
CA GLN A 286 -4.49 1.13 23.60
C GLN A 286 -4.81 -0.06 22.70
N LEU A 287 -4.70 0.15 21.39
CA LEU A 287 -4.83 -0.88 20.36
C LEU A 287 -3.46 -1.31 19.85
N VAL A 288 -3.14 -2.59 20.00
CA VAL A 288 -1.91 -3.20 19.50
C VAL A 288 -2.30 -4.13 18.34
N GLY A 289 -1.96 -3.75 17.11
CA GLY A 289 -2.16 -4.61 15.95
C GLY A 289 -0.95 -5.54 15.74
N VAL A 290 -1.21 -6.83 15.57
CA VAL A 290 -0.19 -7.85 15.30
C VAL A 290 -0.55 -8.55 14.01
N GLN A 291 0.20 -8.22 12.95
CA GLN A 291 0.04 -8.80 11.63
C GLN A 291 1.01 -9.98 11.46
N VAL A 292 0.45 -11.18 11.28
CA VAL A 292 1.22 -12.44 11.26
C VAL A 292 1.11 -13.12 9.91
N ARG A 293 2.20 -13.11 9.13
CA ARG A 293 2.38 -13.85 7.88
C ARG A 293 3.56 -14.80 8.01
N VAL A 294 3.28 -16.10 7.97
CA VAL A 294 4.29 -17.16 7.88
C VAL A 294 4.42 -17.57 6.42
N PHE A 295 5.62 -17.48 5.83
CA PHE A 295 5.86 -17.77 4.41
C PHE A 295 6.12 -19.25 4.10
N ASP A 296 6.09 -20.11 5.12
CA ASP A 296 6.17 -21.57 4.97
C ASP A 296 4.75 -22.16 4.96
N SER A 297 4.41 -22.89 3.90
CA SER A 297 3.11 -23.54 3.72
C SER A 297 2.89 -24.74 4.64
N GLU A 298 3.95 -25.39 5.13
CA GLU A 298 3.87 -26.59 5.97
C GLU A 298 3.72 -26.26 7.46
N GLN A 299 4.11 -25.06 7.88
CA GLN A 299 4.12 -24.64 9.29
C GLN A 299 2.90 -23.81 9.70
N GLY A 300 1.70 -24.39 9.53
CA GLY A 300 0.44 -23.78 10.00
C GLY A 300 0.40 -23.53 11.53
N LYS A 301 1.29 -24.19 12.28
CA LYS A 301 1.54 -23.98 13.71
C LYS A 301 3.05 -23.83 13.90
N SER A 302 3.53 -22.62 14.14
CA SER A 302 4.95 -22.37 14.35
C SER A 302 5.19 -21.82 15.77
N PRO A 303 5.63 -22.67 16.72
CA PRO A 303 6.03 -22.24 18.05
C PRO A 303 7.15 -21.18 18.03
N HIS A 304 8.03 -21.23 17.02
CA HIS A 304 9.12 -20.27 16.84
C HIS A 304 8.60 -18.88 16.51
N VAL A 305 7.59 -18.78 15.63
CA VAL A 305 6.90 -17.53 15.32
C VAL A 305 6.08 -17.04 16.51
N LEU A 306 5.39 -17.93 17.24
CA LEU A 306 4.69 -17.55 18.46
C LEU A 306 5.65 -16.94 19.48
N ARG A 307 6.78 -17.59 19.74
CA ARG A 307 7.84 -17.05 20.61
C ARG A 307 8.40 -15.75 20.09
N GLN A 308 8.55 -15.59 18.78
CA GLN A 308 9.00 -14.34 18.18
C GLN A 308 8.01 -13.20 18.47
N ILE A 309 6.71 -13.45 18.29
CA ILE A 309 5.65 -12.48 18.58
C ILE A 309 5.71 -12.07 20.06
N THR A 310 5.70 -13.04 20.98
CA THR A 310 5.68 -12.75 22.42
C THR A 310 6.96 -12.07 22.88
N SER A 311 8.12 -12.51 22.40
CA SER A 311 9.41 -11.88 22.73
C SER A 311 9.48 -10.45 22.20
N CYS A 312 8.95 -10.16 21.01
CA CYS A 312 8.89 -8.82 20.46
C CYS A 312 7.99 -7.89 21.32
N VAL A 313 6.73 -8.30 21.57
CA VAL A 313 5.78 -7.44 22.29
C VAL A 313 6.18 -7.18 23.74
N TRP A 314 6.86 -8.13 24.40
CA TRP A 314 7.36 -7.96 25.77
C TRP A 314 8.64 -7.12 25.81
N LYS A 315 9.65 -7.46 25.00
CA LYS A 315 10.92 -6.72 24.97
C LYS A 315 10.71 -5.24 24.68
N GLU A 316 9.82 -4.94 23.73
CA GLU A 316 9.51 -3.57 23.31
C GLU A 316 8.37 -2.92 24.12
N LYS A 317 7.92 -3.58 25.20
CA LYS A 317 6.91 -3.08 26.15
C LYS A 317 5.59 -2.68 25.50
N LEU A 318 5.21 -3.38 24.43
CA LEU A 318 3.94 -3.20 23.73
C LEU A 318 2.80 -3.92 24.45
N LEU A 319 3.13 -5.04 25.11
CA LEU A 319 2.24 -5.80 25.97
C LEU A 319 2.97 -6.21 27.24
N PRO A 320 2.25 -6.44 28.35
CA PRO A 320 2.89 -6.85 29.59
C PRO A 320 3.27 -8.34 29.54
N GLU A 321 4.35 -8.68 30.24
CA GLU A 321 4.70 -10.08 30.52
C GLU A 321 3.62 -10.73 31.40
N VAL A 322 3.55 -12.05 31.37
CA VAL A 322 2.69 -12.85 32.23
C VAL A 322 3.49 -13.47 33.36
N LEU A 323 2.91 -13.53 34.56
CA LEU A 323 3.57 -14.05 35.74
C LEU A 323 3.66 -15.58 35.72
N ALA A 324 4.76 -16.11 36.27
CA ALA A 324 4.90 -17.54 36.47
C ALA A 324 3.97 -18.03 37.60
N ALA A 325 3.66 -19.33 37.58
CA ALA A 325 2.81 -19.93 38.59
C ALA A 325 3.41 -19.77 40.01
N GLY A 326 2.66 -19.12 40.91
CA GLY A 326 3.06 -18.89 42.30
C GLY A 326 3.69 -17.53 42.59
N GLU A 327 3.87 -16.67 41.57
CA GLU A 327 4.32 -15.29 41.78
C GLU A 327 3.21 -14.40 42.35
N PRO A 328 3.56 -13.42 43.21
CA PRO A 328 2.58 -12.54 43.83
C PRO A 328 1.89 -11.65 42.80
N VAL A 329 0.57 -11.72 42.75
CA VAL A 329 -0.25 -10.91 41.83
C VAL A 329 -0.28 -9.47 42.32
N ILE A 330 0.09 -8.54 41.44
CA ILE A 330 -0.09 -7.11 41.68
C ILE A 330 -1.58 -6.79 41.48
N THR A 331 -2.25 -6.31 42.53
CA THR A 331 -3.62 -5.80 42.40
C THR A 331 -3.64 -4.56 41.49
N PRO A 332 -4.47 -4.54 40.43
CA PRO A 332 -4.56 -3.38 39.54
C PRO A 332 -4.94 -2.13 40.34
N ALA A 333 -4.29 -1.01 40.05
CA ALA A 333 -4.78 0.28 40.54
C ALA A 333 -6.19 0.54 39.96
N THR A 334 -7.06 1.18 40.74
CA THR A 334 -8.38 1.60 40.26
C THR A 334 -8.23 2.53 39.04
N GLY A 335 -8.74 2.10 37.89
CA GLY A 335 -8.54 2.78 36.59
C GLY A 335 -7.34 2.25 35.78
N GLY A 336 -7.00 0.97 35.91
CA GLY A 336 -5.89 0.33 35.20
C GLY A 336 -5.99 0.40 33.67
N ILE A 337 -4.83 0.45 33.01
CA ILE A 337 -4.72 0.59 31.55
C ILE A 337 -5.22 -0.69 30.88
N SER A 338 -6.17 -0.56 29.95
CA SER A 338 -6.69 -1.69 29.16
C SER A 338 -6.09 -1.71 27.76
N ARG A 339 -5.46 -2.84 27.41
CA ARG A 339 -4.90 -3.08 26.08
C ARG A 339 -5.76 -4.06 25.31
N THR A 340 -5.97 -3.79 24.03
CA THR A 340 -6.63 -4.72 23.12
C THR A 340 -5.72 -5.05 21.96
N VAL A 341 -5.47 -6.35 21.78
CA VAL A 341 -4.64 -6.92 20.74
C VAL A 341 -5.51 -7.36 19.59
N LEU A 342 -5.26 -6.80 18.40
CA LEU A 342 -5.87 -7.23 17.15
C LEU A 342 -4.88 -8.09 16.37
N ILE A 343 -5.17 -9.38 16.23
CA ILE A 343 -4.34 -10.31 15.46
C ILE A 343 -4.96 -10.51 14.08
N ALA A 344 -4.16 -10.27 13.03
CA ALA A 344 -4.52 -10.61 11.65
C ALA A 344 -3.58 -11.70 11.14
N SER A 345 -4.14 -12.89 10.89
CA SER A 345 -3.40 -14.04 10.38
C SER A 345 -4.33 -14.97 9.61
N LEU A 346 -3.79 -15.69 8.63
CA LEU A 346 -4.52 -16.77 7.96
C LEU A 346 -4.92 -17.87 8.95
N ARG A 347 -4.12 -18.09 10.01
CA ARG A 347 -4.31 -19.19 10.96
C ARG A 347 -4.89 -18.67 12.28
N PRO A 348 -5.87 -19.36 12.88
CA PRO A 348 -6.41 -18.95 14.19
C PRO A 348 -5.47 -19.27 15.36
N TRP A 349 -4.52 -20.18 15.14
CA TRP A 349 -3.68 -20.73 16.20
C TRP A 349 -2.86 -19.68 16.98
N PHE A 350 -2.34 -18.64 16.32
CA PHE A 350 -1.61 -17.57 17.02
C PHE A 350 -2.52 -16.80 17.98
N TYR A 351 -3.74 -16.48 17.53
CA TYR A 351 -4.76 -15.84 18.36
C TYR A 351 -5.16 -16.72 19.52
N GLU A 352 -5.46 -18.00 19.29
CA GLU A 352 -5.85 -18.95 20.33
C GLU A 352 -4.78 -19.03 21.43
N ARG A 353 -3.50 -19.11 21.04
CA ARG A 353 -2.38 -19.23 21.98
C ARG A 353 -2.13 -17.96 22.78
N ILE A 354 -2.15 -16.79 22.14
CA ILE A 354 -1.94 -15.51 22.82
C ILE A 354 -3.14 -15.19 23.73
N LYS A 355 -4.36 -15.49 23.28
CA LYS A 355 -5.57 -15.35 24.10
C LYS A 355 -5.54 -16.25 25.33
N SER A 356 -5.21 -17.54 25.16
CA SER A 356 -5.10 -18.50 26.27
C SER A 356 -4.04 -18.06 27.28
N MET A 357 -2.90 -17.56 26.81
CA MET A 357 -1.83 -17.01 27.67
C MET A 357 -2.33 -15.89 28.60
N TYR A 358 -2.97 -14.85 28.07
CA TYR A 358 -3.51 -13.74 28.89
C TYR A 358 -4.78 -14.09 29.66
N TRP A 359 -5.47 -15.18 29.30
CA TRP A 359 -6.64 -15.65 30.03
C TRP A 359 -6.28 -16.49 31.25
N GLU A 360 -5.24 -17.32 31.13
CA GLU A 360 -4.84 -18.29 32.15
C GLU A 360 -3.83 -17.72 33.15
N GLN A 361 -3.13 -16.65 32.80
CA GLN A 361 -2.03 -16.10 33.60
C GLN A 361 -2.23 -14.60 33.86
N PRO A 362 -2.04 -14.13 35.10
CA PRO A 362 -2.10 -12.70 35.42
C PRO A 362 -0.92 -11.96 34.78
N THR A 363 -1.15 -10.71 34.38
CA THR A 363 -0.11 -9.84 33.83
C THR A 363 0.80 -9.33 34.95
N ALA A 364 2.09 -9.23 34.66
CA ALA A 364 3.10 -8.73 35.61
C ALA A 364 2.89 -7.25 35.98
N SER A 365 2.18 -6.49 35.14
CA SER A 365 1.84 -5.09 35.38
C SER A 365 0.45 -4.89 36.02
N GLY A 366 -0.38 -5.93 36.11
CA GLY A 366 -1.78 -5.82 36.49
C GLY A 366 -2.70 -5.16 35.44
N GLU A 367 -2.20 -4.95 34.21
CA GLU A 367 -3.00 -4.41 33.10
C GLU A 367 -3.91 -5.47 32.48
N ASP A 368 -5.11 -5.07 32.06
CA ASP A 368 -6.06 -5.94 31.37
C ASP A 368 -5.71 -6.07 29.88
N VAL A 369 -5.64 -7.30 29.37
CA VAL A 369 -5.33 -7.58 27.96
C VAL A 369 -6.44 -8.40 27.30
N GLY A 370 -7.17 -7.78 26.38
CA GLY A 370 -8.11 -8.45 25.49
C GLY A 370 -7.45 -8.82 24.16
N VAL A 371 -7.70 -10.03 23.65
CA VAL A 371 -7.11 -10.50 22.37
C VAL A 371 -8.24 -10.87 21.41
N HIS A 372 -8.15 -10.41 20.17
CA HIS A 372 -9.20 -10.57 19.16
C HIS A 372 -8.61 -10.85 17.76
N GLN A 373 -9.30 -11.68 16.97
CA GLN A 373 -8.99 -11.94 15.56
C GLN A 373 -10.26 -11.85 14.71
N PRO A 374 -10.31 -11.02 13.64
CA PRO A 374 -11.52 -10.84 12.86
C PRO A 374 -11.91 -12.05 12.02
N SER A 375 -10.94 -12.70 11.38
CA SER A 375 -11.16 -13.88 10.56
C SER A 375 -9.94 -14.80 10.51
N HIS A 376 -10.13 -15.99 9.96
CA HIS A 376 -9.07 -16.97 9.70
C HIS A 376 -9.39 -17.74 8.41
N GLU A 377 -8.75 -17.38 7.30
CA GLU A 377 -9.04 -18.00 6.00
C GLU A 377 -8.30 -19.33 5.75
N GLU A 378 -7.44 -19.73 6.70
CA GLU A 378 -6.52 -20.88 6.70
C GLU A 378 -5.46 -20.86 5.60
N TYR A 379 -5.86 -20.59 4.36
CA TYR A 379 -5.03 -20.55 3.17
C TYR A 379 -5.31 -19.29 2.35
N GLN A 380 -4.28 -18.75 1.72
CA GLN A 380 -4.41 -17.59 0.85
C GLN A 380 -5.13 -17.97 -0.45
N GLN A 381 -6.26 -17.32 -0.73
CA GLN A 381 -7.06 -17.54 -1.93
C GLN A 381 -7.08 -16.30 -2.81
N PHE A 382 -6.15 -16.24 -3.77
CA PHE A 382 -6.00 -15.10 -4.68
C PHE A 382 -7.26 -14.88 -5.54
N GLY A 383 -7.73 -13.64 -5.62
CA GLY A 383 -8.80 -13.22 -6.55
C GLY A 383 -10.20 -13.71 -6.16
N ARG A 384 -10.37 -14.32 -4.97
CA ARG A 384 -11.71 -14.70 -4.47
C ARG A 384 -12.33 -13.53 -3.71
N ARG A 385 -13.49 -13.08 -4.18
CA ARG A 385 -14.23 -11.91 -3.66
C ARG A 385 -14.38 -11.91 -2.14
N SER A 386 -14.84 -13.01 -1.53
CA SER A 386 -15.05 -13.11 -0.08
C SER A 386 -13.75 -13.05 0.72
N HIS A 387 -12.68 -13.68 0.21
CA HIS A 387 -11.35 -13.69 0.84
C HIS A 387 -10.72 -12.29 0.80
N ASP A 388 -10.70 -11.65 -0.37
CA ASP A 388 -10.11 -10.31 -0.52
C ASP A 388 -10.90 -9.23 0.24
N THR A 389 -12.22 -9.40 0.36
CA THR A 389 -13.08 -8.54 1.18
C THR A 389 -12.66 -8.55 2.65
N LYS A 390 -12.43 -9.74 3.22
CA LYS A 390 -11.97 -9.89 4.60
C LYS A 390 -10.54 -9.40 4.77
N ALA A 391 -9.64 -9.74 3.84
CA ALA A 391 -8.28 -9.26 3.85
C ALA A 391 -8.21 -7.73 3.83
N TRP A 392 -9.03 -7.07 3.02
CA TRP A 392 -9.10 -5.61 2.99
C TRP A 392 -9.62 -5.03 4.31
N ALA A 393 -10.68 -5.63 4.87
CA ALA A 393 -11.20 -5.21 6.18
C ALA A 393 -10.16 -5.35 7.30
N GLU A 394 -9.38 -6.44 7.31
CA GLU A 394 -8.31 -6.67 8.29
C GLU A 394 -7.14 -5.70 8.13
N MET A 395 -6.67 -5.43 6.91
CA MET A 395 -5.66 -4.39 6.66
C MET A 395 -6.14 -3.03 7.19
N TYR A 396 -7.41 -2.70 6.96
CA TYR A 396 -7.99 -1.45 7.43
C TYR A 396 -8.12 -1.41 8.96
N LEU A 397 -8.57 -2.51 9.60
CA LEU A 397 -8.68 -2.61 11.06
C LEU A 397 -7.31 -2.47 11.74
N LEU A 398 -6.27 -3.12 11.21
CA LEU A 398 -4.89 -2.90 11.67
C LEU A 398 -4.49 -1.43 11.53
N SER A 399 -4.88 -0.77 10.45
CA SER A 399 -4.57 0.65 10.25
C SER A 399 -5.22 1.60 11.26
N LEU A 400 -6.13 1.10 12.10
CA LEU A 400 -6.77 1.84 13.19
C LEU A 400 -6.10 1.59 14.56
N CYS A 401 -5.09 0.72 14.62
CA CYS A 401 -4.34 0.45 15.85
C CYS A 401 -3.34 1.56 16.16
N ASP A 402 -3.05 1.74 17.45
CA ASP A 402 -2.12 2.77 17.94
C ASP A 402 -0.66 2.35 17.71
N VAL A 403 -0.37 1.05 17.81
CA VAL A 403 0.94 0.44 17.53
C VAL A 403 0.76 -0.79 16.66
N LEU A 404 1.75 -1.05 15.80
CA LEU A 404 1.76 -2.19 14.89
C LEU A 404 3.03 -3.03 15.04
N VAL A 405 2.83 -4.35 15.12
CA VAL A 405 3.84 -5.36 14.89
C VAL A 405 3.53 -6.03 13.55
N THR A 406 4.46 -6.03 12.60
CA THR A 406 4.28 -6.58 11.26
C THR A 406 5.24 -7.72 10.98
N SER A 407 4.84 -8.62 10.07
CA SER A 407 5.74 -9.69 9.60
C SER A 407 6.60 -9.19 8.46
N GLY A 408 7.92 -9.38 8.55
CA GLY A 408 8.85 -9.02 7.50
C GLY A 408 8.46 -9.62 6.15
N TRP A 409 8.67 -8.86 5.07
CA TRP A 409 8.27 -9.15 3.69
C TRP A 409 6.76 -9.09 3.41
N SER A 410 5.91 -8.88 4.43
CA SER A 410 4.46 -8.88 4.22
C SER A 410 3.95 -7.54 3.70
N THR A 411 3.58 -7.49 2.42
CA THR A 411 2.93 -6.32 1.82
C THR A 411 1.56 -6.01 2.46
N PHE A 412 0.90 -7.01 3.06
CA PHE A 412 -0.29 -6.81 3.89
C PHE A 412 0.00 -5.87 5.08
N GLY A 413 1.13 -6.11 5.76
CA GLY A 413 1.60 -5.25 6.85
C GLY A 413 1.97 -3.85 6.37
N TYR A 414 2.63 -3.74 5.21
CA TYR A 414 2.99 -2.44 4.64
C TYR A 414 1.78 -1.56 4.30
N VAL A 415 0.70 -2.16 3.79
CA VAL A 415 -0.54 -1.42 3.54
C VAL A 415 -1.14 -0.92 4.85
N ALA A 416 -1.25 -1.77 5.85
CA ALA A 416 -1.80 -1.40 7.16
C ALA A 416 -1.00 -0.28 7.83
N GLN A 417 0.33 -0.41 7.90
CA GLN A 417 1.20 0.58 8.56
C GLN A 417 1.22 1.93 7.83
N GLY A 418 1.18 1.89 6.50
CA GLY A 418 1.15 3.08 5.67
C GLY A 418 -0.16 3.85 5.82
N LEU A 419 -1.30 3.15 5.81
CA LEU A 419 -2.61 3.76 6.08
C LEU A 419 -2.72 4.28 7.52
N ALA A 420 -2.10 3.60 8.49
CA ALA A 420 -2.05 4.04 9.89
C ALA A 420 -1.23 5.31 10.07
N GLY A 421 -0.20 5.50 9.24
CA GLY A 421 0.83 6.52 9.48
C GLY A 421 1.73 6.14 10.66
N VAL A 422 2.00 4.84 10.86
CA VAL A 422 2.74 4.32 12.02
C VAL A 422 3.95 3.55 11.54
N THR A 423 5.14 3.92 12.03
CA THR A 423 6.36 3.12 11.86
C THR A 423 6.23 1.86 12.74
N PRO A 424 6.15 0.66 12.16
CA PRO A 424 5.89 -0.57 12.92
C PRO A 424 7.14 -1.10 13.64
N TRP A 425 6.92 -2.09 14.49
CA TRP A 425 7.94 -3.06 14.89
C TRP A 425 7.88 -4.25 13.93
N VAL A 426 8.98 -4.56 13.26
CA VAL A 426 8.99 -5.59 12.21
C VAL A 426 9.63 -6.85 12.75
N MET A 427 8.88 -7.95 12.74
CA MET A 427 9.40 -9.28 13.04
C MET A 427 10.23 -9.75 11.84
N TYR A 428 11.53 -9.99 12.07
CA TYR A 428 12.42 -10.48 11.03
C TYR A 428 11.97 -11.83 10.49
N ARG A 429 12.09 -12.03 9.18
CA ARG A 429 11.84 -13.35 8.61
C ARG A 429 12.91 -14.32 9.11
N PRO A 430 12.54 -15.46 9.73
CA PRO A 430 13.52 -16.48 10.11
C PRO A 430 14.17 -17.06 8.85
N LEU A 431 15.51 -17.07 8.82
CA LEU A 431 16.30 -17.76 7.79
C LEU A 431 16.24 -19.28 7.98
N ASN A 432 16.15 -19.71 9.24
CA ASN A 432 15.91 -21.08 9.65
C ASN A 432 14.59 -21.12 10.45
N PHE A 433 13.59 -21.83 9.93
CA PHE A 433 12.24 -21.85 10.54
C PHE A 433 12.19 -22.57 11.91
N SER A 434 13.26 -23.27 12.26
CA SER A 434 13.43 -23.94 13.56
C SER A 434 14.02 -23.03 14.64
N GLU A 435 14.26 -21.75 14.37
CA GLU A 435 14.85 -20.82 15.33
C GLU A 435 14.07 -19.51 15.38
N THR A 436 13.94 -18.95 16.58
CA THR A 436 13.36 -17.62 16.78
C THR A 436 14.49 -16.60 16.56
N PRO A 437 14.34 -15.61 15.65
CA PRO A 437 15.35 -14.58 15.46
C PRO A 437 15.68 -13.82 16.76
N ASP A 438 16.94 -13.44 16.94
CA ASP A 438 17.40 -12.55 18.00
C ASP A 438 18.21 -11.38 17.37
N PRO A 439 17.75 -10.12 17.49
CA PRO A 439 16.51 -9.69 18.15
C PRO A 439 15.23 -10.22 17.47
N PRO A 440 14.11 -10.39 18.21
CA PRO A 440 12.86 -10.95 17.67
C PRO A 440 12.16 -10.00 16.68
N CYS A 441 12.33 -8.69 16.89
CA CYS A 441 11.87 -7.64 16.00
C CYS A 441 12.75 -6.39 16.15
N GLY A 442 12.64 -5.46 15.21
CA GLY A 442 13.28 -4.15 15.27
C GLY A 442 12.31 -3.06 14.83
N ARG A 443 12.53 -1.82 15.28
CA ARG A 443 11.74 -0.69 14.80
C ARG A 443 12.11 -0.41 13.35
N ASP A 444 11.11 -0.32 12.47
CA ASP A 444 11.35 -0.03 11.06
C ASP A 444 11.97 1.36 10.87
N VAL A 445 12.62 1.58 9.73
CA VAL A 445 13.26 2.86 9.40
C VAL A 445 12.24 3.96 9.09
N SER A 446 11.03 3.58 8.67
CA SER A 446 9.90 4.47 8.44
C SER A 446 8.59 3.68 8.28
N MET A 447 7.47 4.40 8.12
CA MET A 447 6.17 3.81 7.82
C MET A 447 5.98 3.41 6.35
N GLU A 448 6.93 3.74 5.47
CA GLU A 448 6.80 3.44 4.04
C GLU A 448 6.87 1.93 3.74
N PRO A 449 6.21 1.46 2.68
CA PRO A 449 6.39 0.11 2.17
C PRO A 449 7.82 -0.12 1.65
N CYS A 450 8.29 -1.38 1.72
CA CYS A 450 9.58 -1.75 1.12
C CYS A 450 9.43 -2.06 -0.36
N PHE A 451 10.31 -1.50 -1.21
CA PHE A 451 10.53 -1.94 -2.57
C PHE A 451 11.43 -3.19 -2.55
N HIS A 452 10.84 -4.37 -2.76
CA HIS A 452 11.54 -5.65 -2.64
C HIS A 452 12.57 -5.93 -3.74
N THR A 453 12.38 -5.38 -4.93
CA THR A 453 13.23 -5.64 -6.11
C THR A 453 13.70 -4.35 -6.76
N PRO A 454 14.43 -3.49 -6.03
CA PRO A 454 14.90 -2.21 -6.55
C PRO A 454 15.88 -2.40 -7.72
N PRO A 455 15.99 -1.41 -8.63
CA PRO A 455 16.96 -1.48 -9.72
C PRO A 455 18.37 -1.37 -9.15
N MET A 456 19.13 -2.46 -9.25
CA MET A 456 20.57 -2.47 -8.98
C MET A 456 21.33 -2.03 -10.24
N TYR A 457 21.10 -0.80 -10.70
CA TYR A 457 21.62 -0.29 -11.98
C TYR A 457 21.98 1.20 -11.88
N ASP A 458 23.20 1.56 -12.31
CA ASP A 458 23.62 2.95 -12.48
C ASP A 458 23.35 3.39 -13.92
N CYS A 459 22.42 4.33 -14.09
CA CYS A 459 22.00 4.84 -15.40
C CYS A 459 23.11 5.57 -16.16
N LYS A 460 24.05 6.24 -15.46
CA LYS A 460 25.12 7.02 -16.09
C LYS A 460 26.24 6.11 -16.56
N LEU A 461 26.66 5.19 -15.70
CA LEU A 461 27.73 4.25 -15.97
C LEU A 461 27.26 3.00 -16.73
N LYS A 462 25.94 2.84 -16.90
CA LYS A 462 25.27 1.76 -17.63
C LYS A 462 25.69 0.36 -17.17
N HIS A 463 25.83 0.17 -15.86
CA HIS A 463 26.25 -1.10 -15.25
C HIS A 463 25.53 -1.38 -13.93
N THR A 464 25.62 -2.61 -13.45
CA THR A 464 25.04 -3.04 -12.18
C THR A 464 25.74 -2.36 -11.00
N ALA A 465 24.99 -1.63 -10.18
CA ALA A 465 25.51 -0.94 -9.00
C ALA A 465 24.49 -0.91 -7.86
N ASP A 466 24.96 -0.82 -6.61
CA ASP A 466 24.10 -0.64 -5.45
C ASP A 466 23.67 0.83 -5.31
N THR A 467 22.38 1.06 -5.46
CA THR A 467 21.77 2.40 -5.42
C THR A 467 21.16 2.75 -4.05
N ALA A 468 21.37 1.92 -3.02
CA ALA A 468 20.73 2.11 -1.70
C ALA A 468 21.13 3.39 -0.95
N ARG A 469 22.15 4.10 -1.42
CA ARG A 469 22.64 5.37 -0.86
C ARG A 469 22.81 6.44 -1.92
N SER A 470 22.17 6.27 -3.09
CA SER A 470 22.27 7.24 -4.19
C SER A 470 21.62 8.59 -3.86
N VAL A 471 20.61 8.58 -2.98
CA VAL A 471 19.88 9.78 -2.53
C VAL A 471 19.63 9.74 -1.00
N PRO A 472 19.58 10.90 -0.31
CA PRO A 472 19.54 10.95 1.16
C PRO A 472 18.29 10.33 1.81
N HIS A 473 17.16 10.35 1.11
CA HIS A 473 15.86 9.89 1.58
C HIS A 473 15.60 8.40 1.28
N ILE A 474 16.60 7.63 0.83
CA ILE A 474 16.50 6.19 0.62
C ILE A 474 17.41 5.44 1.60
N ARG A 475 16.89 4.34 2.15
CA ARG A 475 17.67 3.36 2.92
C ARG A 475 17.27 1.93 2.57
N ARG A 476 18.08 0.97 3.04
CA ARG A 476 17.69 -0.45 3.04
C ARG A 476 16.49 -0.66 3.96
N CYS A 477 15.62 -1.58 3.57
CA CYS A 477 14.55 -2.04 4.44
C CYS A 477 15.10 -2.89 5.58
N GLU A 478 14.43 -2.85 6.72
CA GLU A 478 14.81 -3.63 7.91
C GLU A 478 14.58 -5.14 7.72
N ASP A 479 13.53 -5.50 6.97
CA ASP A 479 13.09 -6.87 6.77
C ASP A 479 13.58 -7.52 5.46
N VAL A 480 13.79 -6.72 4.42
CA VAL A 480 14.38 -7.15 3.15
C VAL A 480 15.72 -6.44 2.98
N LYS A 481 16.82 -7.12 3.32
CA LYS A 481 18.17 -6.52 3.39
C LYS A 481 18.64 -5.84 2.10
N TRP A 482 18.14 -6.28 0.94
CA TRP A 482 18.41 -5.67 -0.37
C TRP A 482 17.29 -4.75 -0.86
N GLY A 483 16.15 -4.70 -0.19
CA GLY A 483 15.05 -3.83 -0.56
C GLY A 483 15.36 -2.37 -0.24
N LEU A 484 14.63 -1.45 -0.87
CA LEU A 484 14.73 0.00 -0.61
C LEU A 484 13.44 0.55 -0.01
N LYS A 485 13.58 1.53 0.88
CA LYS A 485 12.47 2.24 1.51
C LYS A 485 12.80 3.72 1.65
N LEU A 486 11.78 4.56 1.55
CA LEU A 486 11.92 6.00 1.78
C LEU A 486 11.98 6.31 3.29
N VAL A 487 12.83 7.25 3.66
CA VAL A 487 12.97 7.76 5.03
C VAL A 487 12.81 9.27 5.04
N GLY A 488 12.41 9.82 6.19
CA GLY A 488 12.21 11.25 6.34
C GLY A 488 13.52 12.04 6.27
N PRO A 489 13.44 13.36 6.04
CA PRO A 489 14.60 14.24 6.17
C PRO A 489 15.17 14.12 7.59
N LYS A 490 16.50 14.13 7.71
CA LYS A 490 17.20 14.13 9.00
C LYS A 490 17.10 15.48 9.68
#